data_AF-A0A1A9W1N2-F1
#
_entry.id   AF-A0A1A9W1N2-F1
#
_cell.length_a   1.000
_cell.length_b   1.000
_cell.length_c   1.000
_cell.angle_alpha   90.00
_cell.angle_beta   90.00
_cell.angle_gamma   90.00
#
_symmetry.space_group_name_H-M   'P 1'
#
loop_
_entity.id
_entity.type
_entity.pdbx_description
1 polymer ?
#
loop_
_entity_poly.entity_id
_entity_poly.type
_entity_poly.pdbx_seq_one_letter_code
_entity_poly.pdbx_strand_id
1 'polypeptide(L)'
;MSPPTNNNSGLNGSITLTPISLTATDTDNSLAREENNRTQGENNKNIVDYEGPPKIWICLVTQWPILSEPFTIILIFFSLWTIGYILMPIYALPHTVIMRIIFLFIGAQTFGVLFTFIQLPDMLGMLFFGVLYANLGWANFKDYEKFEAFLREMALINIMLLAGLGLNANAFKKLWFMILRLTLIPTVAEVAIIAILSRFLLNMPWLWGVCLGLIITAVSPNVVVTVMLKLKEERLGLNNGIHTLIYAMTACNDILAIFLFDVMIGMIFSKGNLSEQLLQGPVGIGIGLVYGYLFGLLLQFVPSRKAVSATI
;
A
#
# COMPACT_ATOMS: atom_id res chain seq x y z
N MET A 1 37.06 -53.68 37.32
CA MET A 1 37.36 -54.85 36.46
C MET A 1 36.72 -54.57 35.12
N SER A 2 37.52 -54.18 34.12
CA SER A 2 37.08 -54.13 32.71
C SER A 2 37.10 -55.56 32.12
N PRO A 3 36.74 -55.74 30.84
CA PRO A 3 35.42 -55.87 30.19
C PRO A 3 35.17 -57.37 29.82
N PRO A 4 34.31 -57.81 28.85
CA PRO A 4 34.64 -57.71 27.41
C PRO A 4 33.48 -57.77 26.34
N THR A 5 33.82 -57.27 25.14
CA THR A 5 33.55 -57.80 23.76
C THR A 5 32.14 -57.96 23.16
N ASN A 6 31.81 -57.01 22.27
CA ASN A 6 31.60 -57.13 20.80
C ASN A 6 30.98 -58.41 20.18
N ASN A 7 29.93 -58.26 19.36
CA ASN A 7 29.88 -58.75 17.97
C ASN A 7 28.67 -58.23 17.15
N ASN A 8 28.95 -58.04 15.85
CA ASN A 8 28.16 -57.43 14.76
C ASN A 8 26.78 -58.06 14.43
N SER A 9 25.86 -57.25 13.89
CA SER A 9 25.24 -57.42 12.55
C SER A 9 23.97 -56.58 12.37
N GLY A 10 23.76 -55.99 11.18
CA GLY A 10 22.45 -55.49 10.75
C GLY A 10 22.47 -54.15 10.01
N LEU A 11 22.46 -54.22 8.68
CA LEU A 11 22.19 -53.09 7.77
C LEU A 11 20.81 -52.47 8.03
N ASN A 12 20.71 -51.14 7.96
CA ASN A 12 19.80 -50.43 7.06
C ASN A 12 20.02 -48.91 7.16
N GLY A 13 20.05 -48.26 6.00
CA GLY A 13 20.59 -46.93 5.82
C GLY A 13 19.62 -45.77 5.99
N SER A 14 20.07 -44.68 5.36
CA SER A 14 19.50 -43.35 5.18
C SER A 14 20.13 -42.29 6.09
N ILE A 15 20.79 -41.37 5.39
CA ILE A 15 21.86 -40.47 5.82
C ILE A 15 21.27 -39.16 6.33
N THR A 16 21.74 -38.72 7.50
CA THR A 16 21.61 -37.35 8.00
C THR A 16 22.97 -36.65 7.98
N LEU A 17 22.95 -35.45 7.42
CA LEU A 17 23.77 -34.27 7.76
C LEU A 17 25.26 -34.24 7.35
N THR A 18 25.59 -33.19 6.58
CA THR A 18 26.87 -32.44 6.50
C THR A 18 27.68 -32.45 7.81
N PRO A 19 29.04 -32.31 7.84
CA PRO A 19 29.71 -31.10 7.31
C PRO A 19 31.25 -31.13 7.01
N ILE A 20 31.77 -29.97 6.55
CA ILE A 20 33.12 -29.38 6.72
C ILE A 20 34.34 -29.94 5.92
N SER A 21 34.79 -29.10 4.98
CA SER A 21 36.14 -28.55 4.70
C SER A 21 37.43 -29.40 4.86
N LEU A 22 38.27 -29.41 3.80
CA LEU A 22 39.65 -28.84 3.70
C LEU A 22 40.60 -29.61 2.75
N THR A 23 41.19 -28.86 1.81
CA THR A 23 42.61 -28.86 1.36
C THR A 23 43.17 -29.94 0.38
N ALA A 24 43.42 -29.45 -0.85
CA ALA A 24 44.58 -29.59 -1.78
C ALA A 24 45.19 -30.98 -2.14
N THR A 25 45.29 -31.29 -3.44
CA THR A 25 46.56 -31.29 -4.26
C THR A 25 46.40 -32.06 -5.59
N ASP A 26 46.95 -31.46 -6.66
CA ASP A 26 47.46 -32.05 -7.91
C ASP A 26 46.68 -33.15 -8.66
N THR A 27 45.72 -32.77 -9.53
CA THR A 27 45.32 -33.66 -10.66
C THR A 27 44.66 -32.94 -11.86
N ASP A 28 44.97 -31.67 -12.17
CA ASP A 28 44.23 -30.91 -13.21
C ASP A 28 44.87 -30.87 -14.62
N ASN A 29 46.10 -31.38 -14.81
CA ASN A 29 46.80 -31.18 -16.09
C ASN A 29 46.61 -32.27 -17.17
N SER A 30 45.88 -33.36 -16.88
CA SER A 30 45.62 -34.42 -17.89
C SER A 30 44.22 -34.34 -18.51
N LEU A 31 43.23 -33.76 -17.83
CA LEU A 31 41.86 -33.66 -18.32
C LEU A 31 41.64 -32.46 -19.26
N ALA A 32 42.43 -31.40 -19.12
CA ALA A 32 42.32 -30.19 -19.96
C ALA A 32 42.80 -30.37 -21.42
N ARG A 33 43.39 -31.53 -21.77
CA ARG A 33 43.97 -31.77 -23.10
C ARG A 33 43.08 -32.61 -24.02
N GLU A 34 42.05 -33.29 -23.50
CA GLU A 34 41.07 -34.04 -24.30
C GLU A 34 39.84 -33.20 -24.70
N GLU A 35 39.51 -32.14 -23.96
CA GLU A 35 38.33 -31.32 -24.24
C GLU A 35 38.55 -30.37 -25.44
N ASN A 36 39.78 -29.90 -25.63
CA ASN A 36 40.15 -28.97 -26.72
C ASN A 36 40.09 -29.59 -28.13
N ASN A 37 40.09 -30.91 -28.26
CA ASN A 37 40.00 -31.58 -29.57
C ASN A 37 38.55 -31.89 -30.00
N ARG A 38 37.55 -31.74 -29.10
CA ARG A 38 36.13 -31.91 -29.47
C ARG A 38 35.48 -30.62 -29.95
N THR A 39 36.01 -29.45 -29.58
CA THR A 39 35.42 -28.15 -29.91
C THR A 39 35.78 -27.61 -31.29
N GLN A 40 36.65 -28.30 -32.06
CA GLN A 40 37.07 -27.83 -33.39
C GLN A 40 36.29 -28.47 -34.56
N GLY A 41 35.33 -29.38 -34.27
CA GLY A 41 34.58 -30.15 -35.28
C GLY A 41 33.16 -29.65 -35.62
N GLU A 42 32.62 -28.64 -34.94
CA GLU A 42 31.22 -28.17 -35.16
C GLU A 42 31.12 -26.76 -35.75
N ASN A 43 32.12 -26.33 -36.52
CA ASN A 43 32.19 -24.99 -37.10
C ASN A 43 31.46 -24.82 -38.45
N ASN A 44 30.39 -25.58 -38.73
CA ASN A 44 29.67 -25.42 -39.98
C ASN A 44 28.17 -25.76 -39.91
N LYS A 45 27.38 -24.87 -39.29
CA LYS A 45 25.93 -24.80 -39.48
C LYS A 45 25.49 -23.34 -39.60
N ASN A 46 25.22 -22.94 -40.84
CA ASN A 46 24.25 -21.94 -41.30
C ASN A 46 23.87 -20.84 -40.29
N ILE A 47 24.49 -19.67 -40.45
CA ILE A 47 23.99 -18.41 -39.90
C ILE A 47 22.69 -18.08 -40.65
N VAL A 48 21.56 -18.44 -40.04
CA VAL A 48 20.26 -17.86 -40.39
C VAL A 48 20.21 -16.54 -39.65
N ASP A 49 20.22 -15.42 -40.37
CA ASP A 49 19.96 -14.10 -39.79
C ASP A 49 18.54 -14.09 -39.22
N TYR A 50 18.44 -14.32 -37.91
CA TYR A 50 17.22 -14.04 -37.17
C TYR A 50 17.15 -12.52 -36.99
N GLU A 51 16.32 -11.85 -37.80
CA GLU A 51 15.80 -10.54 -37.41
C GLU A 51 14.98 -10.73 -36.13
N GLY A 52 15.63 -10.47 -34.98
CA GLY A 52 14.97 -10.53 -33.69
C GLY A 52 13.73 -9.62 -33.64
N PRO A 53 12.72 -9.94 -32.82
CA PRO A 53 11.52 -9.12 -32.71
C PRO A 53 11.90 -7.67 -32.38
N PRO A 54 11.13 -6.66 -32.87
CA PRO A 54 11.48 -5.25 -32.68
C PRO A 54 11.75 -4.95 -31.20
N LYS A 55 12.65 -4.01 -30.88
CA LYS A 55 12.94 -3.62 -29.47
C LYS A 55 11.68 -3.33 -28.64
N ILE A 56 10.62 -2.86 -29.30
CA ILE A 56 9.29 -2.60 -28.72
C ILE A 56 8.62 -3.90 -28.26
N TRP A 57 8.73 -4.99 -29.01
CA TRP A 57 8.17 -6.30 -28.67
C TRP A 57 8.89 -6.96 -27.49
N ILE A 58 10.21 -6.83 -27.41
CA ILE A 58 10.98 -7.33 -26.26
C ILE A 58 10.60 -6.53 -25.00
N CYS A 59 10.52 -5.20 -25.10
CA CYS A 59 10.03 -4.35 -24.02
C CYS A 59 8.59 -4.71 -23.60
N LEU A 60 7.70 -4.94 -24.57
CA LEU A 60 6.30 -5.33 -24.35
C LEU A 60 6.18 -6.69 -23.65
N VAL A 61 6.99 -7.67 -24.05
CA VAL A 61 7.00 -9.02 -23.46
C VAL A 61 7.61 -9.00 -22.06
N THR A 62 8.67 -8.21 -21.83
CA THR A 62 9.27 -8.06 -20.49
C THR A 62 8.33 -7.33 -19.52
N GLN A 63 7.57 -6.35 -20.00
CA GLN A 63 6.60 -5.59 -19.19
C GLN A 63 5.19 -6.20 -19.20
N TRP A 64 4.98 -7.36 -19.84
CA TRP A 64 3.68 -8.01 -20.05
C TRP A 64 2.89 -8.28 -18.76
N PRO A 65 3.50 -8.70 -17.62
CA PRO A 65 2.75 -8.90 -16.38
C PRO A 65 2.05 -7.62 -15.92
N ILE A 66 2.73 -6.48 -16.04
CA ILE A 66 2.24 -5.16 -15.60
C ILE A 66 1.21 -4.59 -16.57
N LEU A 67 1.39 -4.83 -17.89
CA LEU A 67 0.46 -4.35 -18.91
C LEU A 67 -0.80 -5.24 -19.05
N SER A 68 -0.71 -6.52 -18.69
CA SER A 68 -1.84 -7.45 -18.79
C SER A 68 -2.98 -7.10 -17.84
N GLU A 69 -2.67 -6.52 -16.69
CA GLU A 69 -3.65 -6.14 -15.67
C GLU A 69 -4.62 -5.03 -16.14
N PRO A 70 -4.18 -3.82 -16.57
CA PRO A 70 -5.09 -2.79 -17.05
C PRO A 70 -5.82 -3.23 -18.33
N PHE A 71 -5.14 -3.99 -19.21
CA PHE A 71 -5.77 -4.50 -20.42
C PHE A 71 -6.93 -5.46 -20.10
N THR A 72 -6.75 -6.33 -19.11
CA THR A 72 -7.80 -7.26 -18.66
C THR A 72 -8.95 -6.51 -18.01
N ILE A 73 -8.67 -5.50 -17.19
CA ILE A 73 -9.71 -4.66 -16.56
C ILE A 73 -10.55 -3.93 -17.62
N ILE A 74 -9.90 -3.37 -18.64
CA ILE A 74 -10.57 -2.70 -19.76
C ILE A 74 -11.44 -3.70 -20.54
N LEU A 75 -10.92 -4.89 -20.83
CA LEU A 75 -11.66 -5.95 -21.54
C LEU A 75 -12.89 -6.41 -20.74
N ILE A 76 -12.71 -6.68 -19.45
CA ILE A 76 -13.79 -7.06 -18.53
C ILE A 76 -14.85 -5.96 -18.50
N PHE A 77 -14.44 -4.70 -18.41
CA PHE A 77 -15.37 -3.58 -18.41
C PHE A 77 -16.17 -3.48 -19.72
N PHE A 78 -15.52 -3.56 -20.89
CA PHE A 78 -16.25 -3.52 -22.16
C PHE A 78 -17.23 -4.70 -22.29
N SER A 79 -16.84 -5.88 -21.81
CA SER A 79 -17.73 -7.05 -21.76
C SER A 79 -18.95 -6.80 -20.86
N LEU A 80 -18.73 -6.35 -19.62
CA LEU A 80 -19.79 -6.03 -18.67
C LEU A 80 -20.69 -4.88 -19.14
N TRP A 81 -20.11 -3.84 -19.74
CA TRP A 81 -20.86 -2.71 -20.28
C TRP A 81 -21.73 -3.14 -21.46
N THR A 82 -21.21 -3.99 -22.35
CA THR A 82 -21.98 -4.53 -23.48
C THR A 82 -23.17 -5.36 -22.98
N ILE A 83 -22.96 -6.21 -21.98
CA ILE A 83 -24.02 -7.00 -21.35
C ILE A 83 -25.05 -6.08 -20.67
N GLY A 84 -24.59 -5.06 -19.94
CA GLY A 84 -25.45 -4.08 -19.28
C GLY A 84 -26.27 -3.23 -20.25
N TYR A 85 -25.68 -2.87 -21.39
CA TYR A 85 -26.36 -2.14 -22.46
C TYR A 85 -27.47 -2.97 -23.09
N ILE A 86 -27.26 -4.28 -23.26
CA ILE A 86 -28.27 -5.20 -23.80
C ILE A 86 -29.40 -5.46 -22.80
N LEU A 87 -29.08 -5.62 -21.50
CA LEU A 87 -30.07 -6.03 -20.49
C LEU A 87 -30.86 -4.85 -19.88
N MET A 88 -30.21 -3.70 -19.67
CA MET A 88 -30.79 -2.52 -19.02
C MET A 88 -30.26 -1.23 -19.67
N PRO A 89 -30.72 -0.90 -20.90
CA PRO A 89 -30.19 0.21 -21.68
C PRO A 89 -30.34 1.57 -20.99
N ILE A 90 -31.40 1.76 -20.19
CA ILE A 90 -31.72 3.02 -19.49
C ILE A 90 -30.65 3.39 -18.45
N TYR A 91 -29.99 2.40 -17.83
CA TYR A 91 -28.96 2.64 -16.81
C TYR A 91 -27.54 2.61 -17.40
N ALA A 92 -27.35 2.01 -18.57
CA ALA A 92 -26.06 1.81 -19.22
C ALA A 92 -25.64 2.93 -20.20
N LEU A 93 -26.49 3.96 -20.41
CA LEU A 93 -26.12 5.12 -21.22
C LEU A 93 -24.92 5.86 -20.60
N PRO A 94 -23.96 6.35 -21.40
CA PRO A 94 -22.76 7.04 -20.91
C PRO A 94 -23.07 8.34 -20.15
N HIS A 95 -24.28 8.87 -20.30
CA HIS A 95 -24.72 10.06 -19.57
C HIS A 95 -25.20 9.77 -18.14
N THR A 96 -25.49 8.51 -17.78
CA THR A 96 -25.97 8.15 -16.45
C THR A 96 -24.87 8.30 -15.40
N VAL A 97 -25.26 8.61 -14.17
CA VAL A 97 -24.34 8.85 -13.06
C VAL A 97 -23.55 7.59 -12.71
N ILE A 98 -24.19 6.42 -12.71
CA ILE A 98 -23.55 5.14 -12.44
C ILE A 98 -22.44 4.87 -13.46
N MET A 99 -22.73 5.10 -14.73
CA MET A 99 -21.76 4.87 -15.80
C MET A 99 -20.59 5.85 -15.72
N ARG A 100 -20.83 7.11 -15.34
CA ARG A 100 -19.77 8.11 -15.09
C ARG A 100 -18.85 7.70 -13.95
N ILE A 101 -19.39 7.18 -12.84
CA ILE A 101 -18.57 6.70 -11.70
C ILE A 101 -17.73 5.49 -12.13
N ILE A 102 -18.31 4.56 -12.90
CA ILE A 102 -17.58 3.39 -13.40
C ILE A 102 -16.45 3.83 -14.35
N PHE A 103 -16.73 4.75 -15.28
CA PHE A 103 -15.70 5.33 -16.15
C PHE A 103 -14.61 6.04 -15.35
N LEU A 104 -14.98 6.78 -14.30
CA LEU A 104 -14.03 7.43 -13.41
C LEU A 104 -13.10 6.40 -12.76
N PHE A 105 -13.67 5.33 -12.21
CA PHE A 105 -12.91 4.26 -11.54
C PHE A 105 -11.93 3.55 -12.50
N ILE A 106 -12.40 3.12 -13.67
CA ILE A 106 -11.57 2.38 -14.63
C ILE A 106 -10.51 3.28 -15.26
N GLY A 107 -10.88 4.51 -15.59
CA GLY A 107 -9.94 5.48 -16.14
C GLY A 107 -8.87 5.85 -15.11
N ALA A 108 -9.25 6.03 -13.84
CA ALA A 108 -8.30 6.27 -12.76
C ALA A 108 -7.32 5.09 -12.61
N GLN A 109 -7.81 3.86 -12.57
CA GLN A 109 -6.96 2.67 -12.49
C GLN A 109 -6.00 2.56 -13.69
N THR A 110 -6.52 2.81 -14.90
CA THR A 110 -5.72 2.75 -16.14
C THR A 110 -4.60 3.79 -16.12
N PHE A 111 -4.91 5.04 -15.73
CA PHE A 111 -3.91 6.09 -15.61
C PHE A 111 -2.93 5.87 -14.46
N GLY A 112 -3.37 5.25 -13.36
CA GLY A 112 -2.49 4.82 -12.27
C GLY A 112 -1.41 3.88 -12.78
N VAL A 113 -1.79 2.82 -13.50
CA VAL A 113 -0.82 1.90 -14.10
C VAL A 113 0.02 2.58 -15.18
N LEU A 114 -0.57 3.48 -15.99
CA LEU A 114 0.16 4.25 -17.00
C LEU A 114 1.30 5.07 -16.38
N PHE A 115 1.06 5.71 -15.23
CA PHE A 115 2.07 6.50 -14.51
C PHE A 115 3.16 5.62 -13.88
N THR A 116 2.83 4.39 -13.48
CA THR A 116 3.82 3.41 -13.03
C THR A 116 4.88 3.11 -14.11
N PHE A 117 4.52 3.13 -15.40
CA PHE A 117 5.53 3.00 -16.49
C PHE A 117 6.52 4.15 -16.53
N ILE A 118 6.11 5.35 -16.08
CA ILE A 118 6.94 6.55 -16.00
C ILE A 118 7.71 6.60 -14.67
N GLN A 119 7.67 5.52 -13.86
CA GLN A 119 8.28 5.43 -12.52
C GLN A 119 7.70 6.43 -11.51
N LEU A 120 6.48 6.92 -11.76
CA LEU A 120 5.74 7.77 -10.83
C LEU A 120 4.82 6.90 -9.96
N PRO A 121 4.47 7.35 -8.73
CA PRO A 121 3.48 6.68 -7.91
C PRO A 121 2.12 6.57 -8.63
N ASP A 122 1.49 5.41 -8.52
CA ASP A 122 0.17 5.08 -9.07
C ASP A 122 -0.93 6.08 -8.68
N MET A 123 -0.95 6.51 -7.42
CA MET A 123 -1.89 7.50 -6.88
C MET A 123 -1.85 8.83 -7.64
N LEU A 124 -0.68 9.23 -8.15
CA LEU A 124 -0.54 10.46 -8.93
C LEU A 124 -1.25 10.34 -10.29
N GLY A 125 -1.16 9.17 -10.93
CA GLY A 125 -1.89 8.89 -12.17
C GLY A 125 -3.40 8.87 -11.96
N MET A 126 -3.86 8.24 -10.87
CA MET A 126 -5.28 8.23 -10.49
C MET A 126 -5.81 9.65 -10.26
N LEU A 127 -5.08 10.49 -9.53
CA LEU A 127 -5.42 11.89 -9.30
C LEU A 127 -5.44 12.68 -10.62
N PHE A 128 -4.42 12.52 -11.46
CA PHE A 128 -4.33 13.19 -12.75
C PHE A 128 -5.57 12.92 -13.61
N PHE A 129 -5.99 11.66 -13.71
CA PHE A 129 -7.21 11.32 -14.44
C PHE A 129 -8.45 11.94 -13.81
N GLY A 130 -8.58 11.94 -12.49
CA GLY A 130 -9.71 12.59 -11.80
C GLY A 130 -9.81 14.09 -12.13
N VAL A 131 -8.68 14.81 -12.11
CA VAL A 131 -8.62 16.23 -12.50
C VAL A 131 -8.97 16.40 -13.98
N LEU A 132 -8.43 15.57 -14.87
CA LEU A 132 -8.75 15.61 -16.29
C LEU A 132 -10.25 15.35 -16.55
N TYR A 133 -10.81 14.34 -15.88
CA TYR A 133 -12.22 13.96 -15.96
C TYR A 133 -13.16 15.09 -15.51
N ALA A 134 -12.76 15.83 -14.46
CA ALA A 134 -13.47 17.02 -14.00
C ALA A 134 -13.39 18.18 -15.01
N ASN A 135 -12.21 18.47 -15.55
CA ASN A 135 -12.01 19.55 -16.52
C ASN A 135 -12.75 19.32 -17.85
N LEU A 136 -12.95 18.06 -18.25
CA LEU A 136 -13.73 17.70 -19.45
C LEU A 136 -15.25 17.82 -19.25
N GLY A 137 -15.72 18.19 -18.05
CA GLY A 137 -17.16 18.30 -17.73
C GLY A 137 -17.86 16.94 -17.60
N TRP A 138 -17.11 15.85 -17.49
CA TRP A 138 -17.67 14.51 -17.30
C TRP A 138 -18.03 14.24 -15.83
N ALA A 139 -17.45 14.98 -14.88
CA ALA A 139 -17.73 14.94 -13.44
C ALA A 139 -19.05 15.64 -13.04
N ASN A 140 -20.13 15.44 -13.80
CA ASN A 140 -21.46 15.93 -13.40
C ASN A 140 -22.18 14.85 -12.59
N PHE A 141 -22.09 14.95 -11.27
CA PHE A 141 -22.73 14.05 -10.29
C PHE A 141 -23.93 14.68 -9.56
N LYS A 142 -24.51 15.73 -10.16
CA LYS A 142 -25.72 16.37 -9.63
C LYS A 142 -26.80 15.29 -9.39
N ASP A 143 -27.50 15.40 -8.27
CA ASP A 143 -28.48 14.45 -7.71
C ASP A 143 -27.91 13.28 -6.88
N TYR A 144 -26.59 13.02 -6.90
CA TYR A 144 -25.96 11.90 -6.17
C TYR A 144 -24.88 12.30 -5.16
N GLU A 145 -24.85 13.56 -4.73
CA GLU A 145 -23.87 14.08 -3.76
C GLU A 145 -23.83 13.27 -2.45
N LYS A 146 -24.99 12.77 -1.99
CA LYS A 146 -25.07 11.89 -0.81
C LYS A 146 -24.35 10.56 -1.01
N PHE A 147 -24.45 9.99 -2.22
CA PHE A 147 -23.78 8.74 -2.56
C PHE A 147 -22.27 8.93 -2.68
N GLU A 148 -21.84 10.05 -3.28
CA GLU A 148 -20.42 10.42 -3.33
C GLU A 148 -19.83 10.60 -1.92
N ALA A 149 -20.51 11.35 -1.06
CA ALA A 149 -20.10 11.54 0.33
C ALA A 149 -19.98 10.20 1.07
N PHE A 150 -20.97 9.32 0.91
CA PHE A 150 -20.95 7.97 1.48
C PHE A 150 -19.76 7.14 0.98
N LEU A 151 -19.45 7.17 -0.33
CA LEU A 151 -18.29 6.46 -0.88
C LEU A 151 -16.97 6.98 -0.28
N ARG A 152 -16.84 8.29 -0.10
CA ARG A 152 -15.66 8.92 0.49
C ARG A 152 -15.47 8.51 1.95
N GLU A 153 -16.55 8.50 2.73
CA GLU A 153 -16.54 8.04 4.13
C GLU A 153 -16.16 6.56 4.22
N MET A 154 -16.78 5.70 3.39
CA MET A 154 -16.46 4.27 3.35
C MET A 154 -15.01 4.00 2.95
N ALA A 155 -14.48 4.75 1.98
CA ALA A 155 -13.07 4.65 1.58
C ALA A 155 -12.13 5.03 2.72
N LEU A 156 -12.40 6.16 3.40
CA LEU A 156 -11.62 6.61 4.56
C LEU A 156 -11.64 5.56 5.68
N ILE A 157 -12.81 5.01 6.01
CA ILE A 157 -12.95 3.96 7.02
C ILE A 157 -12.12 2.73 6.64
N ASN A 158 -12.16 2.28 5.38
CA ASN A 158 -11.42 1.10 4.94
C ASN A 158 -9.90 1.30 5.01
N ILE A 159 -9.41 2.47 4.57
CA ILE A 159 -7.98 2.82 4.63
C ILE A 159 -7.51 2.88 6.10
N MET A 160 -8.28 3.52 6.98
CA MET A 160 -7.94 3.62 8.41
C MET A 160 -8.01 2.27 9.12
N LEU A 161 -9.01 1.43 8.81
CA LEU A 161 -9.14 0.08 9.36
C LEU A 161 -7.94 -0.79 8.96
N LEU A 162 -7.55 -0.77 7.69
CA LEU A 162 -6.40 -1.52 7.19
C LEU A 162 -5.10 -1.07 7.86
N ALA A 163 -4.89 0.24 8.01
CA ALA A 163 -3.75 0.79 8.73
C ALA A 163 -3.73 0.32 10.20
N GLY A 164 -4.88 0.31 10.88
CA GLY A 164 -5.01 -0.19 12.24
C GLY A 164 -4.71 -1.69 12.39
N LEU A 165 -5.22 -2.52 11.47
CA LEU A 165 -5.00 -3.97 11.46
C LEU A 165 -3.55 -4.36 11.12
N GLY A 166 -2.85 -3.54 10.33
CA GLY A 166 -1.44 -3.73 10.00
C GLY A 166 -0.46 -3.45 11.16
N LEU A 167 -0.93 -2.90 12.28
CA LEU A 167 -0.08 -2.52 13.40
C LEU A 167 0.24 -3.68 14.35
N ASN A 168 1.52 -3.83 14.68
CA ASN A 168 1.95 -4.74 15.74
C ASN A 168 1.72 -4.10 17.11
N ALA A 169 0.68 -4.55 17.82
CA ALA A 169 0.27 -4.03 19.12
C ALA A 169 1.37 -4.11 20.20
N ASN A 170 2.21 -5.15 20.19
CA ASN A 170 3.28 -5.30 21.19
C ASN A 170 4.41 -4.29 20.98
N ALA A 171 4.82 -4.10 19.73
CA ALA A 171 5.81 -3.09 19.37
C ALA A 171 5.26 -1.66 19.59
N PHE A 172 3.99 -1.44 19.27
CA PHE A 172 3.31 -0.17 19.52
C PHE A 172 3.29 0.19 21.00
N LYS A 173 2.92 -0.73 21.90
CA LYS A 173 2.94 -0.49 23.35
C LYS A 173 4.33 -0.15 23.88
N LYS A 174 5.37 -0.82 23.36
CA LYS A 174 6.76 -0.56 23.75
C LYS A 174 7.24 0.83 23.32
N LEU A 175 6.78 1.33 22.18
CA LEU A 175 7.26 2.56 21.56
C LEU A 175 6.24 3.72 21.61
N TRP A 176 5.10 3.56 22.29
CA TRP A 176 3.99 4.52 22.31
C TRP A 176 4.43 5.95 22.62
N PHE A 177 5.27 6.15 23.64
CA PHE A 177 5.73 7.48 24.01
C PHE A 177 6.60 8.13 22.92
N MET A 178 7.42 7.32 22.23
CA MET A 178 8.23 7.81 21.11
C MET A 178 7.37 8.15 19.90
N ILE A 179 6.37 7.31 19.58
CA ILE A 179 5.40 7.57 18.50
C ILE A 179 4.67 8.88 18.75
N LEU A 180 4.11 9.06 19.95
CA LEU A 180 3.34 10.25 20.30
C LEU A 180 4.19 11.52 20.21
N ARG A 181 5.46 11.46 20.63
CA ARG A 181 6.38 12.60 20.55
C ARG A 181 6.78 12.93 19.11
N LEU A 182 7.00 11.92 18.28
CA LEU A 182 7.33 12.08 16.86
C LEU A 182 6.12 12.51 16.02
N THR A 183 4.91 12.20 16.43
CA THR A 183 3.70 12.68 15.77
C THR A 183 3.35 14.09 16.23
N LEU A 184 3.19 14.35 17.54
CA LEU A 184 2.63 15.62 18.02
C LEU A 184 3.57 16.82 17.84
N ILE A 185 4.85 16.68 18.21
CA ILE A 185 5.76 17.84 18.25
C ILE A 185 5.98 18.40 16.83
N PRO A 186 6.33 17.56 15.82
CA PRO A 186 6.49 18.05 14.45
C PRO A 186 5.17 18.57 13.89
N THR A 187 4.06 17.86 14.07
CA THR A 187 2.77 18.28 13.53
C THR A 187 2.32 19.63 14.07
N VAL A 188 2.47 19.89 15.38
CA VAL A 188 2.13 21.20 15.96
C VAL A 188 3.04 22.30 15.40
N ALA A 189 4.34 22.03 15.25
CA ALA A 189 5.28 22.99 14.70
C ALA A 189 4.98 23.32 13.23
N GLU A 190 4.71 22.31 12.41
CA GLU A 190 4.38 22.48 11.00
C GLU A 190 3.06 23.23 10.82
N VAL A 191 2.01 22.83 11.54
CA VAL A 191 0.70 23.51 11.50
C VAL A 191 0.83 24.97 11.93
N ALA A 192 1.62 25.27 12.97
CA ALA A 192 1.84 26.64 13.42
C ALA A 192 2.55 27.48 12.35
N ILE A 193 3.62 26.95 11.74
CA ILE A 193 4.34 27.62 10.66
C ILE A 193 3.42 27.87 9.47
N ILE A 194 2.65 26.86 9.04
CA ILE A 194 1.74 26.98 7.90
C ILE A 194 0.60 27.96 8.20
N ALA A 195 0.05 27.97 9.41
CA ALA A 195 -0.99 28.93 9.80
C ALA A 195 -0.46 30.38 9.77
N ILE A 196 0.77 30.61 10.26
CA ILE A 196 1.44 31.90 10.20
C ILE A 196 1.66 32.32 8.73
N LEU A 197 2.20 31.42 7.90
CA LEU A 197 2.42 31.69 6.47
C LEU A 197 1.11 31.95 5.74
N SER A 198 0.05 31.18 6.01
CA SER A 198 -1.27 31.39 5.42
C SER A 198 -1.83 32.78 5.75
N ARG A 199 -1.62 33.25 6.98
CA ARG A 199 -2.03 34.60 7.37
C ARG A 199 -1.28 35.68 6.58
N PHE A 200 0.04 35.56 6.48
CA PHE A 200 0.88 36.59 5.84
C PHE A 200 0.86 36.56 4.32
N LEU A 201 0.72 35.38 3.71
CA LEU A 201 0.82 35.18 2.26
C LEU A 201 -0.55 35.23 1.57
N LEU A 202 -1.58 34.64 2.20
CA LEU A 202 -2.93 34.50 1.62
C LEU A 202 -3.96 35.42 2.28
N ASN A 203 -3.58 36.19 3.31
CA ASN A 203 -4.48 37.03 4.12
C ASN A 203 -5.65 36.25 4.76
N MET A 204 -5.53 34.93 4.94
CA MET A 204 -6.59 34.11 5.53
C MET A 204 -6.76 34.38 7.04
N PRO A 205 -7.95 34.19 7.63
CA PRO A 205 -8.14 34.22 9.08
C PRO A 205 -7.38 33.09 9.78
N TRP A 206 -7.01 33.28 11.05
CA TRP A 206 -6.22 32.32 11.83
C TRP A 206 -6.81 30.91 11.86
N LEU A 207 -8.11 30.76 12.11
CA LEU A 207 -8.78 29.45 12.16
C LEU A 207 -8.69 28.72 10.81
N TRP A 208 -8.91 29.43 9.70
CA TRP A 208 -8.75 28.88 8.35
C TRP A 208 -7.29 28.53 8.03
N GLY A 209 -6.34 29.34 8.52
CA GLY A 209 -4.91 29.04 8.42
C GLY A 209 -4.51 27.77 9.17
N VAL A 210 -5.07 27.54 10.36
CA VAL A 210 -4.88 26.29 11.13
C VAL A 210 -5.51 25.10 10.42
N CYS A 211 -6.74 25.22 9.89
CA CYS A 211 -7.35 24.19 9.06
C CYS A 211 -6.47 23.81 7.85
N LEU A 212 -5.92 24.81 7.17
CA LEU A 212 -5.02 24.60 6.04
C LEU A 212 -3.73 23.91 6.48
N GLY A 213 -3.15 24.30 7.61
CA GLY A 213 -2.01 23.61 8.21
C GLY A 213 -2.30 22.13 8.50
N LEU A 214 -3.45 21.82 9.10
CA LEU A 214 -3.83 20.45 9.43
C LEU A 214 -4.02 19.58 8.18
N ILE A 215 -4.55 20.14 7.09
CA ILE A 215 -4.68 19.43 5.81
C ILE A 215 -3.30 19.15 5.20
N ILE A 216 -2.39 20.12 5.21
CA ILE A 216 -1.07 19.98 4.57
C ILE A 216 -0.14 19.05 5.36
N THR A 217 -0.20 19.10 6.69
CA THR A 217 0.63 18.27 7.59
C THR A 217 0.10 16.83 7.74
N ALA A 218 -1.13 16.53 7.30
CA ALA A 218 -1.60 15.15 7.25
C ALA A 218 -0.75 14.30 6.29
N VAL A 219 -0.25 13.15 6.74
CA VAL A 219 0.74 12.34 6.02
C VAL A 219 0.06 11.11 5.48
N SER A 220 -0.02 10.96 4.16
CA SER A 220 -0.68 9.79 3.57
C SER A 220 0.06 8.48 3.89
N PRO A 221 -0.60 7.48 4.53
CA PRO A 221 0.00 6.20 4.83
C PRO A 221 0.36 5.46 3.56
N ASN A 222 -0.48 5.52 2.52
CA ASN A 222 -0.37 4.69 1.32
C ASN A 222 0.98 4.85 0.60
N VAL A 223 1.48 6.09 0.49
CA VAL A 223 2.78 6.37 -0.14
C VAL A 223 3.95 5.95 0.75
N VAL A 224 3.79 6.07 2.08
CA VAL A 224 4.80 5.65 3.05
C VAL A 224 4.89 4.11 3.11
N VAL A 225 3.75 3.42 3.04
CA VAL A 225 3.62 1.95 3.05
C VAL A 225 4.46 1.33 1.95
N THR A 226 4.33 1.81 0.71
CA THR A 226 5.00 1.22 -0.46
C THR A 226 6.52 1.33 -0.36
N VAL A 227 7.04 2.48 0.07
CA VAL A 227 8.47 2.67 0.34
C VAL A 227 8.93 1.75 1.45
N MET A 228 8.12 1.61 2.51
CA MET A 228 8.49 0.81 3.66
C MET A 228 8.48 -0.69 3.37
N LEU A 229 7.56 -1.16 2.53
CA LEU A 229 7.56 -2.54 2.01
C LEU A 229 8.80 -2.81 1.15
N LYS A 230 9.19 -1.89 0.27
CA LYS A 230 10.41 -2.03 -0.53
C LYS A 230 11.66 -2.12 0.37
N LEU A 231 11.78 -1.26 1.38
CA LEU A 231 12.88 -1.32 2.34
C LEU A 231 12.87 -2.62 3.17
N LYS A 232 11.69 -3.17 3.44
CA LYS A 232 11.52 -4.46 4.12
C LYS A 232 12.01 -5.61 3.24
N GLU A 233 11.71 -5.58 1.95
CA GLU A 233 12.19 -6.56 0.95
C GLU A 233 13.72 -6.51 0.82
N GLU A 234 14.30 -5.31 0.83
CA GLU A 234 15.75 -5.08 0.85
C GLU A 234 16.43 -5.42 2.20
N ARG A 235 15.64 -5.90 3.18
CA ARG A 235 16.06 -6.23 4.55
C ARG A 235 16.70 -5.08 5.33
N LEU A 236 16.44 -3.84 4.92
CA LEU A 236 16.94 -2.64 5.60
C LEU A 236 16.02 -2.28 6.78
N GLY A 237 16.60 -2.07 7.97
CA GLY A 237 15.87 -1.56 9.14
C GLY A 237 14.90 -2.54 9.83
N LEU A 238 14.95 -3.84 9.49
CA LEU A 238 14.11 -4.88 10.10
C LEU A 238 14.33 -5.04 11.61
N ASN A 239 15.58 -4.91 12.07
CA ASN A 239 15.96 -5.20 13.46
C ASN A 239 15.50 -4.15 14.49
N ASN A 240 15.12 -2.95 14.05
CA ASN A 240 14.84 -1.82 14.94
C ASN A 240 13.34 -1.50 15.06
N GLY A 241 12.46 -2.26 14.40
CA GLY A 241 11.02 -1.99 14.42
C GLY A 241 10.63 -0.65 13.79
N ILE A 242 11.52 -0.06 12.97
CA ILE A 242 11.33 1.25 12.32
C ILE A 242 10.11 1.21 11.41
N HIS A 243 9.88 0.08 10.71
CA HIS A 243 8.69 -0.19 9.91
C HIS A 243 7.42 0.08 10.73
N THR A 244 7.24 -0.66 11.82
CA THR A 244 6.10 -0.50 12.72
C THR A 244 5.99 0.90 13.31
N LEU A 245 7.13 1.52 13.67
CA LEU A 245 7.16 2.88 14.21
C LEU A 245 6.60 3.89 13.20
N ILE A 246 7.03 3.82 11.94
CA ILE A 246 6.57 4.70 10.86
C ILE A 246 5.09 4.46 10.56
N TYR A 247 4.66 3.20 10.39
CA TYR A 247 3.25 2.88 10.19
C TYR A 247 2.37 3.44 11.32
N ALA A 248 2.79 3.28 12.57
CA ALA A 248 2.07 3.76 13.73
C ALA A 248 2.03 5.28 13.81
N MET A 249 3.16 5.94 13.53
CA MET A 249 3.30 7.40 13.54
C MET A 249 2.38 8.02 12.49
N THR A 250 2.39 7.49 11.26
CA THR A 250 1.57 8.00 10.16
C THR A 250 0.07 7.81 10.43
N ALA A 251 -0.34 6.63 10.92
CA ALA A 251 -1.74 6.41 11.29
C ALA A 251 -2.19 7.30 12.46
N CYS A 252 -1.35 7.48 13.48
CA CYS A 252 -1.63 8.38 14.60
C CYS A 252 -1.75 9.85 14.13
N ASN A 253 -0.88 10.27 13.19
CA ASN A 253 -0.92 11.61 12.61
C ASN A 253 -2.24 11.87 11.88
N ASP A 254 -2.71 10.93 11.07
CA ASP A 254 -3.96 11.08 10.33
C ASP A 254 -5.17 11.20 11.24
N ILE A 255 -5.25 10.36 12.28
CA ILE A 255 -6.34 10.42 13.27
C ILE A 255 -6.33 11.78 13.98
N LEU A 256 -5.15 12.25 14.41
CA LEU A 256 -5.01 13.55 15.08
C LEU A 256 -5.35 14.71 14.14
N ALA A 257 -4.90 14.67 12.89
CA ALA A 257 -5.15 15.71 11.90
C ALA A 257 -6.64 15.82 11.54
N ILE A 258 -7.30 14.70 11.23
CA ILE A 258 -8.75 14.66 10.94
C ILE A 258 -9.53 15.17 12.14
N PHE A 259 -9.20 14.69 13.34
CA PHE A 259 -9.90 15.10 14.56
C PHE A 259 -9.75 16.59 14.84
N LEU A 260 -8.51 17.12 14.82
CA LEU A 260 -8.27 18.54 15.06
C LEU A 260 -8.92 19.39 13.97
N PHE A 261 -8.93 18.93 12.72
CA PHE A 261 -9.59 19.60 11.61
C PHE A 261 -11.10 19.72 11.86
N ASP A 262 -11.75 18.65 12.30
CA ASP A 262 -13.18 18.65 12.65
C ASP A 262 -13.49 19.62 13.80
N VAL A 263 -12.63 19.67 14.83
CA VAL A 263 -12.78 20.65 15.93
C VAL A 263 -12.65 22.09 15.42
N MET A 264 -11.67 22.38 14.55
CA MET A 264 -11.50 23.72 13.98
C MET A 264 -12.69 24.12 13.11
N ILE A 265 -13.17 23.21 12.25
CA ILE A 265 -14.36 23.44 11.41
C ILE A 265 -15.61 23.65 12.28
N GLY A 266 -15.79 22.85 13.33
CA GLY A 266 -16.85 23.04 14.31
C GLY A 266 -16.82 24.45 14.90
N MET A 267 -15.65 24.91 15.37
CA MET A 267 -15.49 26.26 15.90
C MET A 267 -15.79 27.37 14.87
N ILE A 268 -15.41 27.18 13.60
CA ILE A 268 -15.67 28.17 12.52
C ILE A 268 -17.17 28.33 12.26
N PHE A 269 -17.92 27.23 12.21
CA PHE A 269 -19.36 27.24 11.90
C PHE A 269 -20.25 27.31 13.16
N SER A 270 -19.66 27.32 14.35
CA SER A 270 -20.34 27.49 15.61
C SER A 270 -21.10 28.82 15.69
N LYS A 271 -22.35 28.75 16.16
CA LYS A 271 -23.13 29.91 16.61
C LYS A 271 -23.28 29.97 18.14
N GLY A 272 -22.64 29.06 18.88
CA GLY A 272 -22.81 28.88 20.34
C GLY A 272 -21.54 29.13 21.16
N ASN A 273 -21.57 28.74 22.45
CA ASN A 273 -20.46 28.90 23.39
C ASN A 273 -19.20 28.13 22.91
N LEU A 274 -18.10 28.85 22.71
CA LEU A 274 -16.81 28.30 22.25
C LEU A 274 -16.26 27.20 23.18
N SER A 275 -16.53 27.30 24.49
CA SER A 275 -16.06 26.32 25.49
C SER A 275 -16.71 24.94 25.35
N GLU A 276 -18.00 24.89 25.00
CA GLU A 276 -18.73 23.63 24.82
C GLU A 276 -18.29 22.91 23.54
N GLN A 277 -18.02 23.68 22.48
CA GLN A 277 -17.50 23.18 21.21
C GLN A 277 -16.09 22.60 21.36
N LEU A 278 -15.23 23.31 22.10
CA LEU A 278 -13.88 22.85 22.38
C LEU A 278 -13.88 21.56 23.20
N LEU A 279 -14.85 21.39 24.10
CA LEU A 279 -15.01 20.18 24.90
C LEU A 279 -15.59 19.01 24.08
N GLN A 280 -16.45 19.29 23.11
CA GLN A 280 -17.03 18.28 22.23
C GLN A 280 -15.96 17.52 21.44
N GLY A 281 -14.84 18.19 21.10
CA GLY A 281 -13.68 17.55 20.51
C GLY A 281 -13.15 16.37 21.35
N PRO A 282 -12.47 16.61 22.47
CA PRO A 282 -11.87 15.54 23.28
C PRO A 282 -12.87 14.45 23.69
N VAL A 283 -14.13 14.81 23.92
CA VAL A 283 -15.21 13.85 24.19
C VAL A 283 -15.42 12.91 23.00
N GLY A 284 -15.41 13.41 21.76
CA GLY A 284 -15.47 12.61 20.54
C GLY A 284 -14.34 11.58 20.44
N ILE A 285 -13.10 11.96 20.76
CA ILE A 285 -11.97 11.01 20.82
C ILE A 285 -12.23 9.95 21.88
N GLY A 286 -12.66 10.35 23.07
CA GLY A 286 -12.92 9.43 24.17
C GLY A 286 -13.96 8.38 23.79
N ILE A 287 -15.07 8.81 23.19
CA ILE A 287 -16.13 7.92 22.71
C ILE A 287 -15.58 6.98 21.61
N GLY A 288 -14.86 7.51 20.61
CA GLY A 288 -14.27 6.73 19.53
C GLY A 288 -13.30 5.65 20.03
N LEU A 289 -12.43 5.99 20.99
CA LEU A 289 -11.50 5.04 21.60
C LEU A 289 -12.22 3.95 22.39
N VAL A 290 -13.25 4.29 23.17
CA VAL A 290 -14.03 3.33 23.95
C VAL A 290 -14.77 2.36 23.02
N TYR A 291 -15.51 2.88 22.04
CA TYR A 291 -16.22 2.04 21.07
C TYR A 291 -15.26 1.19 20.23
N GLY A 292 -14.16 1.78 19.76
CA GLY A 292 -13.13 1.06 19.00
C GLY A 292 -12.48 -0.06 19.81
N TYR A 293 -12.18 0.17 21.09
CA TYR A 293 -11.64 -0.84 21.99
C TYR A 293 -12.64 -1.97 22.25
N LEU A 294 -13.91 -1.64 22.53
CA LEU A 294 -14.97 -2.62 22.74
C LEU A 294 -15.20 -3.47 21.48
N PHE A 295 -15.24 -2.85 20.30
CA PHE A 295 -15.41 -3.56 19.04
C PHE A 295 -14.19 -4.42 18.71
N GLY A 296 -12.98 -3.92 18.97
CA GLY A 296 -11.74 -4.70 18.84
C GLY A 296 -11.71 -5.93 19.75
N LEU A 297 -12.19 -5.81 20.99
CA LEU A 297 -12.37 -6.96 21.89
C LEU A 297 -13.41 -7.95 21.34
N LEU A 298 -14.55 -7.46 20.85
CA LEU A 298 -15.57 -8.31 20.23
C LEU A 298 -14.98 -9.11 19.05
N LEU A 299 -14.19 -8.46 18.20
CA LEU A 299 -13.47 -9.11 17.10
C LEU A 299 -12.41 -10.12 17.57
N GLN A 300 -11.95 -10.07 18.83
CA GLN A 300 -11.08 -11.10 19.39
C GLN A 300 -11.86 -12.37 19.80
N PHE A 301 -13.13 -12.21 20.19
CA PHE A 301 -13.97 -13.32 20.66
C PHE A 301 -14.73 -14.04 19.55
N VAL A 302 -15.11 -13.34 18.47
CA VAL A 302 -15.89 -13.91 17.36
C VAL A 302 -15.11 -14.97 16.56
N PRO A 303 -13.83 -14.77 16.19
CA PRO A 303 -13.05 -15.80 15.49
C PRO A 303 -12.67 -16.93 16.46
N SER A 304 -13.23 -18.12 16.24
CA SER A 304 -12.81 -19.32 16.96
C SER A 304 -11.32 -19.59 16.69
N ARG A 305 -10.49 -19.49 17.73
CA ARG A 305 -9.04 -19.79 17.69
C ARG A 305 -8.73 -21.19 17.13
N LYS A 306 -9.73 -22.08 17.05
CA LYS A 306 -9.61 -23.44 16.53
C LYS A 306 -9.65 -23.55 15.00
N ALA A 307 -10.00 -22.49 14.27
CA ALA A 307 -10.02 -22.52 12.79
C ALA A 307 -8.63 -22.39 12.15
N VAL A 308 -7.67 -21.73 12.83
CA VAL A 308 -6.34 -21.44 12.27
C VAL A 308 -5.38 -22.63 12.38
N SER A 309 -5.64 -23.61 13.26
CA SER A 309 -4.79 -24.81 13.39
C SER A 309 -5.05 -25.90 12.34
N ALA A 310 -5.99 -25.71 11.42
CA ALA A 310 -6.31 -26.68 10.36
C ALA A 310 -5.61 -26.38 9.02
N THR A 311 -4.72 -25.39 8.97
CA THR A 311 -3.98 -25.05 7.74
C THR A 311 -2.57 -24.59 8.10
N ILE A 312 -1.73 -25.55 8.49
CA ILE A 312 -0.27 -25.48 8.38
C ILE A 312 0.14 -26.66 7.51
#